data_AF-A0A9E4HV01-F1
#
_entry.id   AF-A0A9E4HV01-F1
#
_cell.length_a   1.000
_cell.length_b   1.000
_cell.length_c   1.000
_cell.angle_alpha   90.00
_cell.angle_beta   90.00
_cell.angle_gamma   90.00
#
_symmetry.space_group_name_H-M   'P 1'
#
loop_
_entity.id
_entity.type
_entity.pdbx_description
1 polymer ?
#
loop_
_entity_poly.entity_id
_entity_poly.type
_entity_poly.pdbx_seq_one_letter_code
_entity_poly.pdbx_strand_id
1 'polypeptide(L)'
;MRDRWNGSSIPVALAAAAVGAVVTASIAGIAGQSEAGRTVDGRPDFSGIWQANNEAHWDLEAHAARSGAVTQPGVYPYPYAEVPAAPVLALGAAAGVPGSIGVVQGDGRIPYTPEALATKQENAANWIDRDPELKCYLPGTPRAMYMPYPFQVVQSTDKIHMSFPFGQTART
;
A
#
# COMPACT_ATOMS: atom_id res chain seq x y z
N MET A 1 -36.65 11.88 -43.51
CA MET A 1 -36.21 12.02 -42.10
C MET A 1 -35.30 10.86 -41.65
N ARG A 2 -34.37 10.36 -42.48
CA ARG A 2 -33.49 9.21 -42.11
C ARG A 2 -31.99 9.52 -42.09
N ASP A 3 -31.55 10.71 -42.50
CA ASP A 3 -30.11 10.99 -42.65
C ASP A 3 -29.50 11.84 -41.52
N ARG A 4 -30.27 12.18 -40.48
CA ARG A 4 -29.78 13.03 -39.37
C ARG A 4 -29.05 12.26 -38.26
N TRP A 5 -29.10 10.92 -38.27
CA TRP A 5 -28.56 10.10 -37.17
C TRP A 5 -27.10 9.65 -37.39
N ASN A 6 -26.64 9.57 -38.65
CA ASN A 6 -25.28 9.10 -38.98
C ASN A 6 -24.20 10.19 -38.85
N GLY A 7 -24.58 11.47 -38.90
CA GLY A 7 -23.61 12.58 -38.81
C GLY A 7 -23.15 12.91 -37.39
N SER A 8 -23.97 12.58 -36.37
CA SER A 8 -23.68 12.90 -34.97
C SER A 8 -22.98 11.78 -34.20
N SER A 9 -23.03 10.54 -34.69
CA SER A 9 -22.45 9.38 -34.01
C SER A 9 -20.93 9.33 -34.16
N ILE A 10 -20.39 9.73 -35.31
CA ILE A 10 -18.94 9.76 -35.59
C ILE A 10 -18.18 10.75 -34.67
N PRO A 11 -18.58 12.02 -34.53
CA PRO A 11 -17.87 12.96 -33.64
C PRO A 11 -17.99 12.55 -32.17
N VAL A 12 -19.13 11.96 -31.76
CA VAL A 12 -19.33 11.47 -30.38
C VAL A 12 -18.47 10.24 -30.10
N ALA A 13 -18.35 9.30 -31.05
CA ALA A 13 -17.49 8.13 -30.91
C ALA A 13 -16.01 8.52 -30.86
N LEU A 14 -15.58 9.50 -31.67
CA LEU A 14 -14.22 10.04 -31.63
C LEU A 14 -13.93 10.77 -30.32
N ALA A 15 -14.88 11.55 -29.81
CA ALA A 15 -14.73 12.20 -28.50
C ALA A 15 -14.67 11.17 -27.36
N ALA A 16 -15.51 10.14 -27.38
CA ALA A 16 -15.48 9.07 -26.39
C ALA A 16 -14.20 8.25 -26.45
N ALA A 17 -13.67 7.96 -27.64
CA ALA A 17 -12.40 7.28 -27.83
C ALA A 17 -11.21 8.15 -27.37
N ALA A 18 -11.24 9.46 -27.63
CA ALA A 18 -10.22 10.40 -27.15
C ALA A 18 -10.24 10.51 -25.62
N VAL A 19 -11.41 10.61 -25.00
CA VAL A 19 -11.55 10.60 -23.54
C VAL A 19 -11.10 9.27 -22.95
N GLY A 20 -11.48 8.14 -23.56
CA GLY A 20 -11.04 6.82 -23.15
C GLY A 20 -9.52 6.64 -23.25
N ALA A 21 -8.89 7.13 -24.31
CA ALA A 21 -7.44 7.10 -24.47
C ALA A 21 -6.72 7.99 -23.44
N VAL A 22 -7.26 9.17 -23.15
CA VAL A 22 -6.70 10.07 -22.11
C VAL A 22 -6.81 9.45 -20.72
N VAL A 23 -7.94 8.82 -20.38
CA VAL A 23 -8.14 8.11 -19.10
C VAL A 23 -7.21 6.90 -18.99
N THR A 24 -7.02 6.14 -20.08
CA THR A 24 -6.10 4.98 -20.07
C THR A 24 -4.64 5.41 -19.92
N ALA A 25 -4.26 6.54 -20.55
CA ALA A 25 -2.93 7.12 -20.41
C ALA A 25 -2.65 7.68 -19.00
N SER A 26 -3.69 8.06 -18.23
CA SER A 26 -3.53 8.52 -16.84
C SER A 26 -3.28 7.36 -15.86
N ILE A 27 -3.68 6.14 -16.20
CA ILE A 27 -3.50 4.95 -15.35
C ILE A 27 -2.10 4.33 -15.57
N ALA A 28 -1.51 4.49 -16.75
CA ALA A 28 -0.22 3.89 -17.12
C ALA A 28 1.02 4.58 -16.50
N GLY A 29 0.83 5.59 -15.65
CA GLY A 29 1.89 6.50 -15.20
C GLY A 29 2.14 6.55 -13.70
N ILE A 30 2.14 5.43 -12.98
CA ILE A 30 2.79 5.39 -11.64
C ILE A 30 4.30 5.20 -11.87
N ALA A 31 4.94 6.19 -12.51
CA ALA A 31 6.39 6.26 -12.58
C ALA A 31 6.89 6.99 -11.33
N GLY A 32 6.96 6.28 -10.21
CA GLY A 32 7.40 6.81 -8.92
C GLY A 32 8.90 6.64 -8.63
N GLN A 33 9.68 6.04 -9.53
CA GLN A 33 11.10 5.81 -9.31
C GLN A 33 11.92 6.41 -10.44
N SER A 34 12.63 7.51 -10.13
CA SER A 34 13.74 7.99 -10.96
C SER A 34 14.74 6.86 -11.15
N GLU A 35 15.36 6.80 -12.33
CA GLU A 35 16.43 5.84 -12.58
C GLU A 35 17.55 6.11 -11.57
N ALA A 36 17.91 5.07 -10.80
CA ALA A 36 18.97 5.18 -9.80
C ALA A 36 20.27 5.61 -10.50
N GLY A 37 21.03 6.49 -9.86
CA GLY A 37 22.34 6.92 -10.35
C GLY A 37 23.30 5.74 -10.55
N ARG A 38 24.49 6.01 -11.07
CA ARG A 38 25.56 5.00 -11.14
C ARG A 38 26.66 5.34 -10.16
N THR A 39 27.17 4.33 -9.48
CA THR A 39 28.38 4.43 -8.65
C THR A 39 29.61 4.60 -9.54
N VAL A 40 30.74 4.95 -8.94
CA VAL A 40 32.04 5.11 -9.64
C VAL A 40 32.49 3.84 -10.37
N ASP A 41 32.12 2.66 -9.86
CA ASP A 41 32.38 1.35 -10.46
C ASP A 41 31.27 0.90 -11.43
N GLY A 42 30.33 1.78 -11.78
CA GLY A 42 29.30 1.56 -12.80
C GLY A 42 28.08 0.75 -12.35
N ARG A 43 27.99 0.38 -11.07
CA ARG A 43 26.82 -0.30 -10.49
C ARG A 43 25.68 0.70 -10.25
N PRO A 44 24.42 0.24 -10.09
CA PRO A 44 23.36 1.10 -9.59
C PRO A 44 23.70 1.67 -8.21
N ASP A 45 23.47 2.97 -8.04
CA ASP A 45 23.63 3.71 -6.78
C ASP A 45 22.28 3.83 -6.09
N PHE A 46 22.12 3.08 -5.00
CA PHE A 46 20.92 3.09 -4.15
C PHE A 46 21.03 4.11 -3.01
N SER A 47 22.10 4.90 -2.93
CA SER A 47 22.28 5.87 -1.86
C SER A 47 21.19 6.93 -1.88
N GLY A 48 20.62 7.23 -0.71
CA GLY A 48 19.57 8.23 -0.60
C GLY A 48 18.53 7.91 0.49
N ILE A 49 17.49 8.74 0.52
CA ILE A 49 16.34 8.56 1.41
C ILE A 49 15.24 7.87 0.61
N TRP A 50 14.75 6.76 1.14
CA TRP A 50 13.73 5.92 0.54
C TRP A 50 12.50 5.84 1.45
N GLN A 51 11.32 5.71 0.85
CA GLN A 51 10.08 5.51 1.58
C GLN A 51 9.15 4.67 0.71
N ALA A 52 8.46 3.70 1.32
CA ALA A 52 7.36 3.02 0.66
C ALA A 52 6.15 3.96 0.64
N ASN A 53 5.73 4.36 -0.55
CA ASN A 53 4.55 5.21 -0.73
C ASN A 53 3.34 4.37 -1.16
N ASN A 54 2.86 3.54 -0.24
CA ASN A 54 1.69 2.66 -0.39
C ASN A 54 1.18 2.23 1.00
N GLU A 55 0.09 1.48 1.01
CA GLU A 55 -0.56 0.99 2.24
C GLU A 55 -0.12 -0.44 2.60
N ALA A 56 0.97 -0.95 2.02
CA ALA A 56 1.53 -2.26 2.35
C ALA A 56 1.98 -2.35 3.82
N HIS A 57 2.09 -1.19 4.49
CA HIS A 57 2.20 -1.11 5.94
C HIS A 57 1.08 -1.87 6.66
N TRP A 58 -0.14 -1.84 6.12
CA TRP A 58 -1.34 -2.37 6.75
C TRP A 58 -1.67 -3.80 6.29
N ASP A 59 -1.62 -4.07 4.99
CA ASP A 59 -1.73 -5.42 4.42
C ASP A 59 -1.06 -5.43 3.05
N LEU A 60 -0.38 -6.52 2.70
CA LEU A 60 0.25 -6.68 1.39
C LEU A 60 -0.80 -6.93 0.30
N GLU A 61 -1.91 -7.59 0.64
CA GLU A 61 -3.03 -7.84 -0.26
C GLU A 61 -3.97 -6.63 -0.33
N ALA A 62 -4.75 -6.55 -1.41
CA ALA A 62 -5.76 -5.52 -1.57
C ALA A 62 -6.78 -5.55 -0.42
N HIS A 63 -7.15 -4.38 0.10
CA HIS A 63 -8.09 -4.26 1.21
C HIS A 63 -8.86 -2.94 1.17
N ALA A 64 -10.12 -2.98 1.62
CA ALA A 64 -10.93 -1.79 1.77
C ALA A 64 -10.43 -0.91 2.93
N ALA A 65 -10.67 0.39 2.82
CA ALA A 65 -10.43 1.32 3.91
C ALA A 65 -11.29 0.97 5.13
N ARG A 66 -10.75 1.17 6.32
CA ARG A 66 -11.45 0.94 7.59
C ARG A 66 -11.44 2.21 8.42
N SER A 67 -12.56 2.48 9.09
CA SER A 67 -12.71 3.62 9.98
C SER A 67 -11.85 3.53 11.25
N GLY A 68 -11.32 2.35 11.56
CA GLY A 68 -10.37 2.09 12.64
C GLY A 68 -9.55 0.82 12.37
N ALA A 69 -8.39 0.70 13.01
CA ALA A 69 -7.54 -0.50 12.95
C ALA A 69 -8.25 -1.75 13.49
N VAL A 70 -9.14 -1.55 14.47
CA VAL A 70 -10.08 -2.55 14.97
C VAL A 70 -11.48 -1.98 14.92
N THR A 71 -12.40 -2.76 14.38
CA THR A 71 -13.80 -2.39 14.18
C THR A 71 -14.73 -3.33 14.94
N GLN A 72 -15.97 -2.91 15.14
CA GLN A 72 -17.04 -3.70 15.73
C GLN A 72 -18.34 -3.47 14.97
N PRO A 73 -19.31 -4.40 15.05
CA PRO A 73 -20.63 -4.19 14.48
C PRO A 73 -21.28 -2.90 15.00
N GLY A 74 -21.78 -2.08 14.08
CA GLY A 74 -22.54 -0.89 14.42
C GLY A 74 -24.00 -1.19 14.75
N VAL A 75 -24.80 -0.13 14.88
CA VAL A 75 -26.24 -0.21 15.21
C VAL A 75 -27.04 -0.91 14.12
N TYR A 76 -26.60 -0.82 12.86
CA TYR A 76 -27.32 -1.41 11.73
C TYR A 76 -26.81 -2.83 11.43
N PRO A 77 -27.70 -3.79 11.11
CA PRO A 77 -27.34 -5.20 10.89
C PRO A 77 -26.77 -5.45 9.49
N TYR A 78 -25.91 -4.55 9.01
CA TYR A 78 -25.25 -4.67 7.71
C TYR A 78 -23.77 -4.97 7.91
N PRO A 79 -23.17 -5.91 7.14
CA PRO A 79 -21.74 -6.24 7.26
C PRO A 79 -20.79 -5.07 7.02
N TYR A 80 -21.23 -4.03 6.30
CA TYR A 80 -20.45 -2.82 6.03
C TYR A 80 -20.69 -1.71 7.06
N ALA A 81 -21.63 -1.88 7.98
CA ALA A 81 -21.93 -0.89 9.02
C ALA A 81 -21.02 -1.09 10.24
N GLU A 82 -19.72 -1.25 10.01
CA GLU A 82 -18.73 -1.37 11.06
C GLU A 82 -18.28 0.01 11.56
N VAL A 83 -18.12 0.13 12.87
CA VAL A 83 -17.65 1.35 13.53
C VAL A 83 -16.36 1.07 14.29
N PRO A 84 -15.52 2.09 14.57
CA PRO A 84 -14.32 1.89 15.39
C PRO A 84 -14.68 1.27 16.74
N ALA A 85 -13.91 0.26 17.16
CA ALA A 85 -14.10 -0.36 18.46
C ALA A 85 -13.73 0.62 19.60
N ALA A 86 -14.32 0.42 20.78
CA ALA A 86 -14.13 1.30 21.93
C ALA A 86 -12.65 1.65 22.25
N PRO A 87 -11.68 0.72 22.16
CA PRO A 87 -10.27 1.03 22.48
C PRO A 87 -9.61 2.04 21.51
N VAL A 88 -10.09 2.15 20.26
CA VAL A 88 -9.52 3.05 19.24
C VAL A 88 -10.41 4.24 18.92
N LEU A 89 -11.63 4.28 19.45
CA LEU A 89 -12.62 5.31 19.12
C LEU A 89 -12.10 6.74 19.37
N ALA A 90 -11.39 6.95 20.49
CA ALA A 90 -10.85 8.25 20.85
C ALA A 90 -9.71 8.74 19.93
N LEU A 91 -9.05 7.84 19.20
CA LEU A 91 -8.01 8.18 18.23
C LEU A 91 -8.59 8.82 16.96
N GLY A 92 -9.89 8.61 16.69
CA GLY A 92 -10.56 9.16 15.51
C GLY A 92 -9.86 8.73 14.22
N ALA A 93 -9.67 9.68 13.30
CA ALA A 93 -9.04 9.42 12.00
C ALA A 93 -7.58 8.92 12.10
N ALA A 94 -6.89 9.15 13.22
CA ALA A 94 -5.51 8.66 13.41
C ALA A 94 -5.43 7.13 13.49
N ALA A 95 -6.52 6.45 13.87
CA ALA A 95 -6.59 4.99 13.86
C ALA A 95 -7.17 4.42 12.56
N GLY A 96 -7.50 5.27 11.58
CA GLY A 96 -8.06 4.82 10.30
C GLY A 96 -7.04 4.03 9.48
N VAL A 97 -7.53 2.99 8.79
CA VAL A 97 -6.72 2.19 7.85
C VAL A 97 -7.07 2.64 6.43
N PRO A 98 -6.14 3.23 5.68
CA PRO A 98 -6.38 3.57 4.28
C PRO A 98 -6.64 2.31 3.45
N GLY A 99 -7.44 2.42 2.39
CA GLY A 99 -7.68 1.30 1.47
C GLY A 99 -6.51 1.14 0.51
N SER A 100 -6.24 -0.09 0.09
CA SER A 100 -5.13 -0.40 -0.81
C SER A 100 -5.56 -1.28 -1.98
N ILE A 101 -4.89 -1.06 -3.12
CA ILE A 101 -4.92 -1.97 -4.27
C ILE A 101 -4.00 -3.20 -4.07
N GLY A 102 -3.20 -3.22 -3.00
CA GLY A 102 -2.25 -4.28 -2.71
C GLY A 102 -0.94 -4.16 -3.50
N VAL A 103 0.09 -4.86 -3.03
CA VAL A 103 1.43 -4.92 -3.66
C VAL A 103 1.80 -6.32 -4.16
N VAL A 104 0.94 -7.30 -3.90
CA VAL A 104 1.12 -8.69 -4.35
C VAL A 104 0.87 -8.77 -5.85
N GLN A 105 1.83 -9.34 -6.58
CA GLN A 105 1.75 -9.50 -8.02
C GLN A 105 0.85 -10.67 -8.44
N GLY A 106 0.52 -10.76 -9.73
CA GLY A 106 -0.26 -11.86 -10.28
C GLY A 106 -1.75 -11.72 -9.97
N ASP A 107 -2.33 -12.69 -9.28
CA ASP A 107 -3.74 -12.67 -8.85
C ASP A 107 -3.97 -11.80 -7.60
N GLY A 108 -2.91 -11.19 -7.06
CA GLY A 108 -2.97 -10.32 -5.89
C GLY A 108 -3.17 -11.08 -4.58
N ARG A 109 -2.99 -12.41 -4.59
CA ARG A 109 -3.18 -13.27 -3.42
C ARG A 109 -1.86 -13.91 -2.99
N ILE A 110 -1.65 -13.94 -1.68
CA ILE A 110 -0.58 -14.73 -1.09
C ILE A 110 -1.13 -16.15 -0.90
N PRO A 111 -0.41 -17.19 -1.36
CA PRO A 111 -0.86 -18.58 -1.23
C PRO A 111 -0.68 -19.09 0.19
N TYR A 112 -1.49 -18.59 1.13
CA TYR A 112 -1.50 -19.03 2.52
C TYR A 112 -2.00 -20.48 2.64
N THR A 113 -1.46 -21.20 3.63
CA THR A 113 -2.16 -22.39 4.12
C THR A 113 -3.45 -21.96 4.85
N PRO A 114 -4.45 -22.85 4.99
CA PRO A 114 -5.68 -22.52 5.71
C PRO A 114 -5.44 -22.02 7.14
N GLU A 115 -4.46 -22.60 7.83
CA GLU A 115 -4.09 -22.22 9.20
C GLU A 115 -3.45 -20.83 9.22
N ALA A 116 -2.53 -20.54 8.29
CA ALA A 116 -1.89 -19.24 8.19
C ALA A 116 -2.89 -18.13 7.86
N LEU A 117 -3.87 -18.41 6.99
CA LEU A 117 -4.95 -17.48 6.67
C LEU A 117 -5.83 -17.21 7.90
N ALA A 118 -6.18 -18.24 8.67
CA ALA A 118 -6.95 -18.09 9.89
C ALA A 118 -6.19 -17.24 10.93
N THR A 119 -4.88 -17.51 11.12
CA THR A 119 -4.03 -16.70 11.99
C THR A 119 -3.94 -15.24 11.52
N LYS A 120 -3.83 -15.00 10.20
CA LYS A 120 -3.84 -13.63 9.64
C LYS A 120 -5.13 -12.89 10.03
N GLN A 121 -6.28 -13.53 9.85
CA GLN A 121 -7.59 -12.95 10.17
C GLN A 121 -7.75 -12.69 11.67
N GLU A 122 -7.33 -13.64 12.50
CA GLU A 122 -7.38 -13.50 13.96
C GLU A 122 -6.48 -12.36 14.46
N ASN A 123 -5.28 -12.23 13.89
CA ASN A 123 -4.37 -11.12 14.20
C ASN A 123 -4.92 -9.78 13.75
N ALA A 124 -5.53 -9.70 12.56
CA ALA A 124 -6.16 -8.48 12.06
C ALA A 124 -7.36 -8.04 12.92
N ALA A 125 -8.14 -8.98 13.46
CA ALA A 125 -9.26 -8.68 14.36
C ALA A 125 -8.78 -8.19 15.74
N ASN A 126 -7.61 -8.66 16.20
CA ASN A 126 -7.02 -8.31 17.50
C ASN A 126 -5.78 -7.43 17.34
N TRP A 127 -5.77 -6.56 16.33
CA TRP A 127 -4.60 -5.76 15.94
C TRP A 127 -3.98 -5.03 17.13
N ILE A 128 -4.81 -4.35 17.94
CA ILE A 128 -4.36 -3.55 19.10
C ILE A 128 -3.52 -4.36 20.08
N ASP A 129 -3.91 -5.61 20.30
CA ASP A 129 -3.28 -6.49 21.29
C ASP A 129 -2.15 -7.33 20.70
N ARG A 130 -2.11 -7.52 19.38
CA ARG A 130 -1.21 -8.47 18.71
C ARG A 130 -0.15 -7.82 17.85
N ASP A 131 -0.33 -6.57 17.43
CA ASP A 131 0.66 -5.87 16.63
C ASP A 131 1.94 -5.63 17.43
N PRO A 132 3.10 -6.15 16.97
CA PRO A 132 4.38 -5.87 17.58
C PRO A 132 4.72 -4.37 17.63
N GLU A 133 4.24 -3.57 16.69
CA GLU A 133 4.48 -2.13 16.63
C GLU A 133 3.87 -1.40 17.83
N LEU A 134 2.63 -1.74 18.19
CA LEU A 134 1.96 -1.21 19.37
C LEU A 134 2.59 -1.67 20.70
N LYS A 135 3.37 -2.76 20.67
CA LYS A 135 4.15 -3.28 21.81
C LYS A 135 5.56 -2.70 21.89
N CYS A 136 5.88 -1.71 21.07
CA CYS A 136 7.21 -1.10 20.97
C CYS A 136 8.32 -2.09 20.55
N TYR A 137 7.98 -3.19 19.87
CA TYR A 137 9.00 -4.07 19.29
C TYR A 137 9.56 -3.45 18.02
N LEU A 138 10.89 -3.48 17.90
CA LEU A 138 11.55 -2.95 16.72
C LEU A 138 11.23 -3.81 15.49
N PRO A 139 10.78 -3.19 14.39
CA PRO A 139 10.45 -3.92 13.18
C PRO A 139 11.72 -4.41 12.49
N GLY A 140 11.76 -5.70 12.16
CA GLY A 140 12.79 -6.28 11.31
C GLY A 140 12.46 -6.16 9.82
N THR A 141 13.40 -6.51 8.94
CA THR A 141 13.13 -6.73 7.52
C THR A 141 12.26 -7.99 7.35
N PRO A 142 11.18 -7.97 6.52
CA PRO A 142 10.78 -6.92 5.60
C PRO A 142 9.83 -5.85 6.16
N ARG A 143 9.27 -6.01 7.37
CA ARG A 143 8.31 -5.05 7.98
C ARG A 143 8.84 -3.61 7.98
N ALA A 144 10.10 -3.42 8.32
CA ALA A 144 10.74 -2.11 8.36
C ALA A 144 10.72 -1.37 7.01
N MET A 145 10.69 -2.10 5.89
CA MET A 145 10.71 -1.52 4.54
C MET A 145 9.36 -0.91 4.12
N TYR A 146 8.27 -1.38 4.72
CA TYR A 146 6.90 -0.95 4.39
C TYR A 146 6.31 0.00 5.44
N MET A 147 7.06 0.36 6.48
CA MET A 147 6.58 1.40 7.38
C MET A 147 6.48 2.75 6.66
N PRO A 148 5.51 3.60 7.02
CA PRO A 148 5.26 4.88 6.35
C PRO A 148 6.29 5.96 6.76
N TYR A 149 7.50 5.55 7.11
CA TYR A 149 8.58 6.43 7.53
C TYR A 149 9.77 6.27 6.59
N PRO A 150 10.46 7.37 6.25
CA PRO A 150 11.63 7.31 5.40
C PRO A 150 12.79 6.57 6.10
N PHE A 151 13.59 5.84 5.32
CA PHE A 151 14.84 5.21 5.76
C PHE A 151 15.98 5.63 4.81
N GLN A 152 17.21 5.65 5.32
CA GLN A 152 18.38 6.04 4.53
C GLN A 152 19.18 4.81 4.10
N VAL A 153 19.58 4.79 2.84
CA VAL A 153 20.55 3.85 2.29
C VAL A 153 21.86 4.58 2.06
N VAL A 154 22.96 4.01 2.56
CA VAL A 154 24.33 4.44 2.28
C VAL A 154 25.07 3.28 1.64
N GLN A 155 25.49 3.44 0.39
CA GLN A 155 26.21 2.43 -0.37
C GLN A 155 27.71 2.79 -0.45
N SER A 156 28.55 1.86 0.02
CA SER A 156 30.00 1.85 -0.19
C SER A 156 30.34 1.00 -1.43
N THR A 157 31.62 0.89 -1.76
CA THR A 157 32.12 0.01 -2.83
C THR A 157 31.75 -1.46 -2.58
N ASP A 158 31.73 -1.89 -1.32
CA ASP A 158 31.59 -3.30 -0.91
C ASP A 158 30.47 -3.57 0.11
N LYS A 159 29.81 -2.52 0.65
CA LYS A 159 28.78 -2.63 1.70
C LYS A 159 27.57 -1.75 1.40
N ILE A 160 26.40 -2.17 1.87
CA ILE A 160 25.17 -1.37 1.90
C ILE A 160 24.68 -1.29 3.34
N HIS A 161 24.52 -0.07 3.85
CA HIS A 161 23.95 0.19 5.15
C HIS A 161 22.54 0.79 5.01
N MET A 162 21.59 0.27 5.79
CA MET A 162 20.22 0.77 5.83
C MET A 162 19.88 1.22 7.26
N SER A 163 19.58 2.51 7.40
CA SER A 163 19.24 3.15 8.67
C SER A 163 17.75 3.48 8.70
N PHE A 164 17.01 2.87 9.61
CA PHE A 164 15.60 3.16 9.85
C PHE A 164 15.45 4.05 11.09
N PRO A 165 14.41 4.90 11.16
CA PRO A 165 14.20 5.79 12.30
C PRO A 165 14.04 5.05 13.65
N PHE A 166 13.69 3.76 13.63
CA PHE A 166 13.47 2.95 14.83
C PHE A 166 14.52 1.84 15.00
N GLY A 167 15.46 1.66 14.08
CA GLY A 167 16.43 0.56 14.15
C GLY A 167 17.43 0.57 13.00
N GLN A 168 18.63 0.04 13.22
CA GLN A 168 19.69 -0.04 12.21
C GLN A 168 19.83 -1.51 11.79
N THR A 169 19.89 -1.81 10.49
CA THR A 169 20.23 -3.16 10.00
C THR A 169 21.44 -3.06 9.07
N ALA A 170 22.50 -3.81 9.37
CA ALA A 170 23.69 -3.89 8.53
C ALA A 170 23.89 -5.34 8.06
N ARG A 171 24.22 -5.51 6.78
CA ARG A 171 24.66 -6.80 6.22
C ARG A 171 26.12 -6.67 5.82
N THR A 172 26.94 -7.66 6.21
CA THR A 172 28.34 -7.76 5.78
C THR A 172 28.45 -8.61 4.53
#